data_AF-A0A2H4VKL0-F1
#
_entry.id   AF-A0A2H4VKL0-F1
#
_cell.length_a   1.000
_cell.length_b   1.000
_cell.length_c   1.000
_cell.angle_alpha   90.00
_cell.angle_beta   90.00
_cell.angle_gamma   90.00
#
_symmetry.space_group_name_H-M   'P 1'
#
loop_
_entity.id
_entity.type
_entity.pdbx_description
1 polymer ?
#
loop_
_entity_poly.entity_id
_entity_poly.type
_entity_poly.pdbx_seq_one_letter_code
_entity_poly.pdbx_strand_id
1 'polypeptide(L)'
;MDTLINAITIIVTFTVFLFSLMIFLNMLKYKEAALSLIFNKLDESILIFKILAIAALIFSFGRLLDLLNITSASPLVDDAATILNLTTTIVLIFAFYKLFNIMKIKNLTV
;
A
#
# COMPACT_ATOMS: atom_id res chain seq x y z
N MET A 1 -1.25 18.35 -20.52
CA MET A 1 -2.07 17.31 -19.85
C MET A 1 -1.25 16.58 -18.78
N ASP A 2 0.08 16.61 -18.83
CA ASP A 2 0.98 15.85 -17.94
C ASP A 2 1.15 16.37 -16.50
N THR A 3 1.12 17.68 -16.26
CA THR A 3 1.46 18.22 -14.93
C THR A 3 0.46 17.83 -13.85
N LEU A 4 -0.84 17.82 -14.18
CA LEU A 4 -1.90 17.41 -13.27
C LEU A 4 -1.82 15.92 -12.94
N ILE A 5 -1.61 15.07 -13.96
CA ILE A 5 -1.51 13.61 -13.78
C ILE A 5 -0.28 13.28 -12.94
N ASN A 6 0.87 13.92 -13.22
CA ASN A 6 2.09 13.72 -12.44
C ASN A 6 1.91 14.19 -10.98
N ALA A 7 1.24 15.31 -10.75
CA ALA A 7 0.94 15.77 -9.39
C ALA A 7 0.04 14.77 -8.64
N ILE A 8 -0.99 14.23 -9.30
CA ILE A 8 -1.85 13.19 -8.71
C ILE A 8 -1.03 11.95 -8.35
N THR A 9 -0.19 11.46 -9.25
CA THR A 9 0.67 10.29 -9.01
C THR A 9 1.60 10.51 -7.82
N ILE A 10 2.20 11.70 -7.69
CA ILE A 10 3.04 12.07 -6.54
C ILE A 10 2.22 12.05 -5.24
N ILE A 11 1.04 12.68 -5.23
CA ILE A 11 0.17 12.73 -4.04
C ILE A 11 -0.25 11.31 -3.60
N VAL A 12 -0.67 10.48 -4.54
CA VAL A 12 -1.12 9.11 -4.28
C VAL A 12 0.06 8.28 -3.74
N THR A 13 1.24 8.38 -4.35
CA THR A 13 2.46 7.69 -3.88
C THR A 13 2.86 8.17 -2.47
N PHE A 14 2.84 9.48 -2.23
CA PHE A 14 3.16 10.05 -0.93
C PHE A 14 2.17 9.61 0.16
N THR A 15 0.92 9.36 -0.20
CA THR A 15 -0.11 8.84 0.73
C THR A 15 0.24 7.44 1.25
N VAL A 16 0.81 6.57 0.41
CA VAL A 16 1.30 5.24 0.84
C VAL A 16 2.41 5.38 1.89
N PHE A 17 3.33 6.31 1.65
CA PHE A 17 4.41 6.61 2.60
C PHE A 17 3.86 7.13 3.94
N LEU A 18 2.92 8.08 3.91
CA LEU A 18 2.30 8.64 5.12
C LEU A 18 1.61 7.55 5.96
N PHE A 19 0.82 6.67 5.35
CA PHE A 19 0.16 5.59 6.10
C PHE A 19 1.17 4.60 6.69
N SER A 20 2.20 4.22 5.93
CA SER A 20 3.27 3.35 6.41
C SER A 20 3.99 3.96 7.62
N LEU A 21 4.27 5.26 7.57
CA LEU A 21 4.89 6.01 8.67
C LEU A 21 3.96 6.06 9.89
N MET A 22 2.66 6.31 9.71
CA MET A 22 1.69 6.32 10.80
C MET A 22 1.58 4.95 11.49
N ILE A 23 1.59 3.87 10.72
CA ILE A 23 1.63 2.50 11.24
C ILE A 23 2.90 2.28 12.08
N PHE A 24 4.06 2.64 11.53
CA PHE A 24 5.34 2.49 12.19
C PHE A 24 5.39 3.26 13.51
N LEU A 25 4.98 4.52 13.51
CA LEU A 25 4.94 5.35 14.72
C LEU A 25 3.96 4.81 15.77
N ASN A 26 2.80 4.30 15.34
CA ASN A 26 1.83 3.67 16.25
C ASN A 26 2.41 2.41 16.89
N MET A 27 3.12 1.58 16.12
CA MET A 27 3.79 0.38 16.62
C MET A 27 4.95 0.69 17.56
N LEU A 28 5.71 1.77 17.31
CA LEU A 28 6.77 2.20 18.21
C LEU A 28 6.22 2.65 19.57
N LYS A 29 5.10 3.37 19.58
CA LYS A 29 4.52 3.93 20.79
C LYS A 29 3.68 2.91 21.58
N TYR A 30 2.96 2.03 20.89
CA TYR A 30 1.94 1.18 21.48
C TYR A 30 2.03 -0.29 21.05
N LYS A 31 3.25 -0.81 20.91
CA LYS A 31 3.55 -2.14 20.36
C LYS A 31 2.60 -3.25 20.81
N GLU A 32 2.46 -3.46 22.12
CA GLU A 32 1.66 -4.56 22.67
C GLU A 32 0.16 -4.38 22.42
N ALA A 33 -0.36 -3.17 22.63
CA ALA A 33 -1.76 -2.86 22.41
C ALA A 33 -2.14 -2.91 20.92
N ALA A 34 -1.28 -2.41 20.04
CA ALA A 34 -1.49 -2.47 18.59
C ALA A 34 -1.51 -3.93 18.10
N LEU A 35 -0.60 -4.77 18.62
CA LEU A 35 -0.56 -6.19 18.28
C LEU A 35 -1.79 -6.95 18.83
N SER A 36 -2.22 -6.65 20.05
CA SER A 36 -3.45 -7.21 20.63
C SER A 36 -4.68 -6.87 19.78
N LEU A 37 -4.79 -5.64 19.27
CA LEU A 37 -5.88 -5.23 18.39
C LEU A 37 -5.90 -6.00 17.05
N ILE A 38 -4.73 -6.31 16.48
CA ILE A 38 -4.63 -7.17 15.29
C ILE A 38 -5.20 -8.56 15.59
N PHE A 39 -4.78 -9.18 16.70
CA PHE A 39 -5.25 -10.51 17.07
C PHE A 39 -6.72 -10.55 17.48
N ASN A 40 -7.25 -9.49 18.09
CA ASN A 40 -8.67 -9.38 18.42
C ASN A 40 -9.55 -9.20 17.16
N LYS A 41 -8.97 -8.73 16.05
CA LYS A 41 -9.62 -8.60 14.74
C LYS A 41 -8.96 -9.51 13.71
N LEU A 42 -8.78 -10.78 14.08
CA LEU A 42 -7.98 -11.74 13.33
C LEU A 42 -8.45 -11.90 11.88
N ASP A 43 -9.75 -12.09 11.64
CA ASP A 43 -10.30 -12.29 10.29
C ASP A 43 -10.11 -11.06 9.40
N GLU A 44 -10.37 -9.86 9.93
CA GLU A 44 -10.16 -8.60 9.20
C GLU A 44 -8.67 -8.42 8.91
N SER A 45 -7.80 -8.68 9.87
CA SER A 45 -6.35 -8.57 9.72
C SER A 45 -5.80 -9.55 8.68
N ILE A 46 -6.24 -10.82 8.71
CA ILE A 46 -5.85 -11.84 7.72
C ILE A 46 -6.26 -11.41 6.31
N LEU A 47 -7.47 -10.87 6.15
CA LEU A 47 -7.91 -10.35 4.86
C LEU A 47 -6.98 -9.23 4.36
N ILE A 48 -6.60 -8.28 5.23
CA ILE A 48 -5.67 -7.22 4.85
C ILE A 48 -4.29 -7.77 4.48
N PHE A 49 -3.78 -8.77 5.21
CA PHE A 49 -2.51 -9.42 4.84
C PHE A 49 -2.57 -10.17 3.51
N LYS A 50 -3.71 -10.82 3.20
CA LYS A 50 -3.93 -11.43 1.87
C LYS A 50 -3.92 -10.38 0.76
N ILE A 51 -4.55 -9.22 0.99
CA ILE A 51 -4.55 -8.10 0.04
C ILE A 51 -3.12 -7.57 -0.18
N LEU A 52 -2.33 -7.43 0.89
CA LEU A 52 -0.92 -7.04 0.79
C LEU A 52 -0.10 -8.05 -0.04
N ALA A 53 -0.32 -9.35 0.17
CA ALA A 53 0.36 -10.39 -0.60
C ALA A 53 0.01 -10.30 -2.11
N ILE A 54 -1.26 -10.06 -2.44
CA ILE A 54 -1.69 -9.84 -3.83
C ILE A 54 -1.06 -8.57 -4.41
N ALA A 55 -1.01 -7.48 -3.64
CA ALA A 55 -0.36 -6.23 -4.07
C ALA A 55 1.13 -6.45 -4.39
N ALA A 56 1.83 -7.24 -3.57
CA ALA A 56 3.22 -7.59 -3.81
C ALA A 56 3.40 -8.38 -5.12
N LEU A 57 2.49 -9.32 -5.43
CA LEU A 57 2.52 -10.05 -6.71
C LEU A 57 2.30 -9.11 -7.90
N ILE A 58 1.30 -8.23 -7.84
CA ILE A 58 1.01 -7.25 -8.90
C ILE A 58 2.22 -6.35 -9.12
N PHE A 59 2.84 -5.86 -8.03
CA PHE A 59 4.06 -5.06 -8.07
C PHE A 59 5.21 -5.81 -8.76
N SER A 60 5.44 -7.07 -8.38
CA SER A 60 6.49 -7.89 -8.98
C SER A 60 6.28 -8.06 -10.48
N PHE A 61 5.05 -8.30 -10.95
CA PHE A 61 4.75 -8.33 -12.39
C PHE A 61 5.01 -6.97 -13.06
N GLY A 62 4.61 -5.87 -12.44
CA GLY A 62 4.93 -4.52 -12.92
C GLY A 62 6.43 -4.30 -13.10
N ARG A 63 7.24 -4.72 -12.13
CA ARG A 63 8.71 -4.64 -12.21
C ARG A 63 9.29 -5.53 -13.31
N LEU A 64 8.74 -6.71 -13.53
CA LEU A 64 9.16 -7.59 -14.64
C LEU A 64 8.86 -6.95 -16.00
N LEU A 65 7.72 -6.27 -16.14
CA LEU A 65 7.41 -5.51 -17.35
C LEU A 65 8.32 -4.30 -17.54
N ASP A 66 8.63 -3.56 -16.48
CA ASP A 66 9.62 -2.47 -16.52
C ASP A 66 10.97 -2.99 -17.04
N LEU A 67 11.44 -4.14 -16.56
CA LEU A 67 12.67 -4.78 -17.02
C LEU A 67 12.59 -5.23 -18.49
N LEU A 68 11.45 -5.77 -18.92
CA LEU A 68 11.23 -6.15 -20.31
C LEU A 68 11.19 -4.92 -21.23
N ASN A 69 10.70 -3.78 -20.75
CA ASN A 69 10.63 -2.56 -21.54
C ASN A 69 12.03 -2.00 -21.87
N ILE A 70 13.03 -2.25 -21.01
CA ILE A 70 14.43 -1.86 -21.26
C ILE A 70 14.94 -2.43 -22.59
N THR A 71 14.52 -3.65 -22.95
CA THR A 71 14.99 -4.33 -24.16
C THR A 71 14.02 -4.21 -25.32
N SER A 72 12.72 -4.16 -25.06
CA SER A 72 11.69 -4.15 -26.11
C SER A 72 11.28 -2.74 -26.57
N ALA A 73 11.51 -1.71 -25.75
CA ALA A 73 11.06 -0.32 -25.97
C ALA A 73 9.60 -0.23 -26.46
N SER A 74 8.75 -1.14 -25.97
CA SER A 74 7.38 -1.29 -26.44
C SER A 74 6.46 -0.37 -25.65
N PRO A 75 5.74 0.57 -26.30
CA PRO A 75 4.81 1.46 -25.60
C PRO A 75 3.72 0.69 -24.83
N LEU A 76 3.28 -0.45 -25.36
CA LEU A 76 2.28 -1.30 -24.69
C LEU A 76 2.80 -1.93 -23.39
N VAL A 77 4.09 -2.29 -23.35
CA VAL A 77 4.72 -2.85 -22.14
C VAL A 77 4.88 -1.76 -21.08
N ASP A 78 5.25 -0.55 -21.50
CA ASP A 78 5.38 0.62 -20.63
C ASP A 78 4.04 1.03 -20.00
N ASP A 79 2.98 1.11 -20.81
CA ASP A 79 1.62 1.41 -20.34
C ASP A 79 1.12 0.35 -19.36
N ALA A 80 1.34 -0.94 -19.67
CA ALA A 80 0.95 -2.04 -18.79
C ALA A 80 1.70 -2.02 -17.45
N ALA A 81 3.00 -1.77 -17.46
CA ALA A 81 3.79 -1.64 -16.25
C ALA A 81 3.31 -0.46 -15.39
N THR A 82 3.04 0.69 -16.02
CA THR A 82 2.48 1.88 -15.36
C THR A 82 1.14 1.58 -14.69
N ILE A 83 0.22 0.88 -15.38
CA ILE A 83 -1.08 0.48 -14.82
C ILE A 83 -0.91 -0.45 -13.60
N LEU A 84 -0.03 -1.45 -13.68
CA LEU A 84 0.22 -2.36 -12.55
C LEU A 84 0.83 -1.62 -11.34
N ASN A 85 1.74 -0.67 -11.59
CA ASN A 85 2.35 0.16 -10.56
C ASN A 85 1.33 1.09 -9.88
N LEU A 86 0.44 1.72 -10.64
CA LEU A 86 -0.66 2.53 -10.10
C LEU A 86 -1.66 1.68 -9.31
N THR A 87 -2.02 0.51 -9.84
CA THR A 87 -2.91 -0.46 -9.16
C THR A 87 -2.32 -0.88 -7.82
N THR A 88 -1.03 -1.22 -7.80
CA THR A 88 -0.30 -1.55 -6.56
C THR A 88 -0.43 -0.41 -5.54
N THR A 89 -0.15 0.82 -5.97
CA THR A 89 -0.20 2.00 -5.09
C THR A 89 -1.59 2.18 -4.46
N ILE A 90 -2.66 2.07 -5.25
CA ILE A 90 -4.05 2.18 -4.76
C ILE A 90 -4.37 1.07 -3.74
N VAL A 91 -3.98 -0.17 -4.03
CA VAL A 91 -4.20 -1.31 -3.13
C VAL A 91 -3.43 -1.12 -1.81
N LEU A 92 -2.20 -0.61 -1.87
CA LEU A 92 -1.40 -0.32 -0.68
C LEU A 92 -2.03 0.78 0.18
N ILE A 93 -2.56 1.85 -0.41
CA ILE A 93 -3.31 2.88 0.33
C ILE A 93 -4.46 2.26 1.10
N PHE A 94 -5.28 1.46 0.42
CA PHE A 94 -6.41 0.77 1.05
C PHE A 94 -5.96 -0.14 2.20
N ALA A 95 -4.97 -0.99 1.95
CA ALA A 95 -4.47 -1.95 2.92
C ALA A 95 -3.88 -1.26 4.16
N PHE A 96 -3.05 -0.24 3.96
CA PHE A 96 -2.43 0.49 5.07
C PHE A 96 -3.44 1.36 5.84
N TYR A 97 -4.39 2.00 5.16
CA TYR A 97 -5.47 2.71 5.83
C TYR A 97 -6.27 1.77 6.74
N LYS A 98 -6.65 0.60 6.23
CA LYS A 98 -7.39 -0.40 7.00
C LYS A 98 -6.58 -0.96 8.15
N LEU A 99 -5.33 -1.36 7.91
CA LEU A 99 -4.43 -1.87 8.94
C LEU A 99 -4.21 -0.83 10.04
N PHE A 100 -3.97 0.44 9.68
CA PHE A 100 -3.84 1.52 10.64
C PHE A 100 -5.10 1.68 11.50
N ASN A 101 -6.29 1.64 10.90
CA ASN A 101 -7.54 1.71 11.65
C ASN A 101 -7.79 0.52 12.58
N ILE A 102 -7.27 -0.67 12.27
CA ILE A 102 -7.29 -1.83 13.18
C ILE A 102 -6.41 -1.54 14.39
N MET A 103 -5.18 -1.04 14.17
CA MET A 103 -4.19 -0.82 15.22
C MET A 103 -4.36 0.48 16.00
N LYS A 104 -5.17 1.42 15.50
CA LYS A 104 -5.34 2.74 16.11
C LYS A 104 -6.05 2.59 17.45
N ILE A 105 -5.32 2.93 18.50
CA ILE A 105 -5.90 3.07 19.84
C ILE A 105 -6.78 4.30 19.82
N LYS A 106 -8.10 4.09 19.83
CA LYS A 106 -9.05 5.12 20.21
C LYS A 106 -8.91 5.26 21.72
N ASN A 107 -8.71 6.46 22.24
CA ASN A 107 -8.76 6.70 23.69
C ASN A 107 -10.02 6.01 24.22
N LEU A 108 -9.84 4.91 24.93
CA LEU A 108 -10.86 4.39 25.83
C LEU A 108 -10.91 5.44 26.93
N THR A 109 -11.92 6.31 26.87
CA THR A 109 -12.35 7.08 28.03
C THR A 109 -12.69 6.05 29.10
N VAL A 110 -11.74 5.81 29.99
CA VAL A 110 -11.96 5.17 31.29
C VAL A 110 -12.50 6.25 32.21
#